data_AF-A0A349GY29-F1
#
_entry.id   AF-A0A349GY29-F1
#
_cell.length_a   1.000
_cell.length_b   1.000
_cell.length_c   1.000
_cell.angle_alpha   90.00
_cell.angle_beta   90.00
_cell.angle_gamma   90.00
#
_symmetry.space_group_name_H-M   'P 1'
#
loop_
_entity.id
_entity.type
_entity.pdbx_description
1 polymer ?
#
loop_
_entity_poly.entity_id
_entity_poly.type
_entity_poly.pdbx_seq_one_letter_code
_entity_poly.pdbx_strand_id
1 'polypeptide(L)' 'MRKLLLMGMTSVLMVAGARAGEDQSLLTISPMFGDHAVLQRDMPVPVWGWGAPGTVVTVAFAGQQKTATSGEDGK' A
#
# COMPACT_ATOMS: atom_id res chain seq x y z
N MET A 1 24.97 -37.44 31.99
CA MET A 1 26.10 -37.69 31.07
C MET A 1 25.58 -38.34 29.80
N ARG A 2 26.24 -38.06 28.66
CA ARG A 2 26.05 -38.65 27.32
C ARG A 2 24.90 -38.10 26.48
N LYS A 3 25.19 -36.95 25.88
CA LYS A 3 24.73 -36.60 24.53
C LYS A 3 25.17 -37.71 23.57
N LEU A 4 24.26 -38.31 22.81
CA LEU A 4 24.63 -39.13 21.65
C LEU A 4 23.54 -39.05 20.58
N LEU A 5 23.85 -38.21 19.58
CA LEU A 5 23.68 -38.42 18.15
C LEU A 5 22.47 -39.24 17.69
N LEU A 6 21.48 -38.59 17.08
CA LEU A 6 20.58 -39.23 16.11
C LEU A 6 20.12 -38.22 15.06
N MET A 7 20.47 -38.56 13.82
CA MET A 7 19.66 -38.44 12.61
C MET A 7 19.60 -37.06 11.94
N GLY A 8 20.36 -36.96 10.84
CA GLY A 8 20.40 -35.82 9.93
C GLY A 8 19.01 -35.46 9.42
N MET A 9 18.61 -34.22 9.72
CA MET A 9 17.40 -33.60 9.26
C MET A 9 17.68 -33.01 7.87
N THR A 10 17.39 -33.77 6.82
CA THR A 10 17.32 -33.24 5.45
C THR A 10 16.07 -32.37 5.36
N SER A 11 16.18 -31.13 5.86
CA SER A 11 15.14 -30.12 5.70
C SER A 11 15.13 -29.66 4.25
N VAL A 12 14.21 -30.25 3.48
CA VAL A 12 13.80 -29.73 2.18
C VAL A 12 13.28 -28.31 2.39
N LEU A 13 14.03 -27.34 1.86
CA LEU A 13 13.64 -25.94 1.82
C LEU A 13 12.55 -25.78 0.76
N MET A 14 11.28 -25.88 1.15
CA MET A 14 10.19 -25.36 0.32
C MET A 14 10.23 -23.84 0.36
N VAL A 15 10.94 -23.24 -0.59
CA VAL A 15 10.66 -21.86 -1.00
C VAL A 15 9.37 -21.90 -1.79
N ALA A 16 8.24 -21.88 -1.08
CA ALA A 16 6.96 -21.54 -1.68
C ALA A 16 7.07 -20.07 -2.10
N GLY A 17 7.37 -19.85 -3.38
CA GLY A 17 7.37 -18.52 -3.97
C GLY A 17 5.97 -17.92 -3.79
N ALA A 18 5.81 -17.06 -2.79
CA ALA A 18 4.67 -16.18 -2.68
C ALA A 18 4.69 -15.30 -3.92
N ARG A 19 3.84 -15.65 -4.88
CA ARG A 19 3.43 -14.75 -5.94
C ARG A 19 2.62 -13.68 -5.21
N ALA A 20 3.30 -12.63 -4.73
CA ALA A 20 2.62 -11.40 -4.39
C ALA A 20 1.91 -10.99 -5.68
N GLY A 21 0.59 -11.18 -5.73
CA GLY A 21 -0.21 -10.71 -6.84
C GLY A 21 0.09 -9.23 -6.99
N GLU A 22 0.60 -8.83 -8.13
CA GLU A 22 0.61 -7.44 -8.53
C GLU A 22 -0.86 -7.06 -8.72
N ASP A 23 -1.54 -6.73 -7.62
CA ASP A 23 -2.82 -6.07 -7.67
C ASP A 23 -2.54 -4.68 -8.24
N GLN A 24 -2.55 -4.58 -9.57
CA GLN A 24 -2.56 -3.31 -10.29
C GLN A 24 -3.92 -2.65 -10.11
N SER A 25 -4.44 -2.60 -8.88
CA SER A 25 -5.64 -1.83 -8.58
C SER A 25 -5.33 -0.39 -8.95
N LEU A 26 -6.06 0.07 -9.95
CA LEU A 26 -5.97 1.41 -10.50
C LEU A 26 -6.09 2.39 -9.33
N LEU A 27 -5.09 3.25 -9.15
CA LEU A 27 -5.18 4.38 -8.24
C LEU A 27 -6.49 5.13 -8.55
N THR A 28 -7.41 5.18 -7.59
CA THR A 28 -8.65 5.93 -7.71
C THR A 28 -8.69 7.05 -6.68
N ILE A 29 -9.23 8.18 -7.08
CA ILE A 29 -9.46 9.33 -6.19
C ILE A 29 -10.97 9.52 -6.01
N SER A 30 -11.38 10.04 -4.85
CA SER A 30 -12.79 10.36 -4.62
C SER A 30 -13.36 11.25 -5.74
N PRO A 31 -14.53 10.93 -6.31
CA PRO A 31 -15.14 11.69 -7.41
C PRO A 31 -15.39 13.17 -7.08
N MET A 32 -15.41 13.55 -5.80
CA MET A 32 -15.54 14.95 -5.37
C MET A 32 -14.39 15.85 -5.86
N PHE A 33 -13.25 15.28 -6.22
CA PHE A 33 -12.07 16.00 -6.72
C PHE A 33 -11.99 16.02 -8.24
N GLY A 34 -13.10 15.77 -8.94
CA GLY A 34 -13.19 15.84 -10.39
C GLY A 34 -13.42 17.25 -10.94
N ASP A 35 -13.81 17.32 -12.22
CA ASP A 35 -14.09 18.58 -12.90
C ASP A 35 -15.21 19.38 -12.22
N HIS A 36 -15.08 20.71 -12.23
CA HIS A 36 -16.05 21.64 -11.61
C HIS A 36 -16.24 21.46 -10.10
N ALA A 37 -15.30 20.81 -9.41
CA ALA A 37 -15.33 20.72 -7.96
C ALA A 37 -15.23 22.11 -7.30
N VAL A 38 -15.96 22.28 -6.20
CA VAL A 38 -15.92 23.48 -5.35
C VAL A 38 -15.39 23.08 -3.98
N LEU A 39 -14.31 23.71 -3.54
CA LEU A 39 -13.70 23.48 -2.23
C LEU A 39 -14.04 24.63 -1.28
N GLN A 40 -14.30 24.28 -0.02
CA GLN A 40 -14.51 25.27 1.03
C GLN A 40 -13.19 25.98 1.36
N ARG A 41 -13.20 27.31 1.33
CA ARG A 41 -12.04 28.13 1.71
C ARG A 41 -11.76 28.05 3.21
N ASP A 42 -10.50 28.27 3.56
CA ASP A 42 -10.02 28.40 4.95
C ASP A 42 -10.31 27.18 5.84
N MET A 43 -10.50 26.01 5.22
CA MET A 43 -10.71 24.73 5.89
C MET A 43 -9.74 23.67 5.36
N PRO A 44 -9.35 22.69 6.20
CA PRO A 44 -8.61 21.53 5.71
C PRO A 44 -9.39 20.78 4.62
N VAL A 45 -8.71 20.46 3.53
CA VAL A 45 -9.25 19.63 2.44
C VAL A 45 -8.48 18.31 2.44
N PRO A 46 -8.91 17.30 3.23
CA PRO A 46 -8.30 15.98 3.16
C PRO A 46 -8.57 15.40 1.77
N VAL A 47 -7.56 14.84 1.11
CA VAL A 47 -7.70 14.13 -0.17
C VAL A 47 -7.64 12.64 0.10
N TRP A 48 -8.55 11.87 -0.48
CA TRP A 48 -8.64 10.43 -0.27
C TRP A 48 -9.01 9.67 -1.54
N GLY A 49 -8.70 8.38 -1.51
CA GLY A 49 -8.84 7.48 -2.64
C GLY A 49 -8.55 6.04 -2.24
N TRP A 50 -8.31 5.21 -3.25
CA TRP A 50 -7.87 3.84 -3.08
C TRP A 50 -6.64 3.58 -3.94
N GLY A 51 -5.75 2.73 -3.44
CA GLY A 51 -4.60 2.22 -4.17
C GLY A 51 -4.22 0.85 -3.64
N ALA A 52 -3.38 0.14 -4.39
CA ALA A 52 -2.83 -1.13 -3.91
C ALA A 52 -2.04 -0.91 -2.61
N PRO A 53 -2.07 -1.84 -1.64
CA PRO A 53 -1.27 -1.73 -0.43
C PRO A 53 0.21 -1.44 -0.70
N GLY A 54 0.78 -0.49 0.02
CA GLY A 54 2.17 -0.06 -0.16
C GLY A 54 2.40 0.89 -1.34
N THR A 55 1.37 1.28 -2.09
CA THR A 55 1.49 2.27 -3.17
C THR A 55 1.85 3.64 -2.60
N VAL A 56 2.92 4.25 -3.11
CA VAL A 56 3.29 5.62 -2.80
C VAL A 56 2.50 6.56 -3.70
N VAL A 57 1.72 7.45 -3.08
CA VAL A 57 0.84 8.41 -3.76
C VAL A 57 1.28 9.82 -3.43
N THR A 58 1.44 10.66 -4.46
CA THR A 58 1.72 12.08 -4.30
C THR A 58 0.58 12.92 -4.86
N VAL A 59 0.07 13.85 -4.04
CA VAL A 59 -0.95 14.83 -4.41
C VAL A 59 -0.30 16.20 -4.52
N ALA A 60 -0.49 16.86 -5.65
CA ALA A 60 -0.05 18.24 -5.89
C ALA A 60 -1.27 19.13 -6.16
N PHE A 61 -1.46 20.17 -5.34
CA PHE A 61 -2.61 21.07 -5.44
C PHE A 61 -2.26 22.47 -4.93
N ALA A 62 -2.59 23.51 -5.70
CA ALA A 62 -2.38 24.91 -5.32
C ALA A 62 -0.96 25.22 -4.78
N GLY A 63 0.08 24.68 -5.42
CA GLY A 63 1.49 24.83 -5.00
C GLY A 63 1.92 23.98 -3.79
N GLN A 64 1.00 23.21 -3.22
CA GLN A 64 1.28 22.25 -2.14
C GLN A 64 1.58 20.87 -2.72
N GLN A 65 2.41 20.11 -2.02
CA GLN A 65 2.69 18.71 -2.32
C GLN A 65 2.62 17.88 -1.04
N LYS A 66 1.92 16.74 -1.10
CA LYS A 66 1.78 15.79 -0.01
C LYS A 66 1.98 14.38 -0.54
N THR A 67 2.62 13.52 0.25
CA THR A 67 2.84 12.12 -0.09
C THR A 67 2.30 11.24 1.01
N ALA A 68 1.65 10.14 0.63
CA ALA A 68 1.13 9.11 1.51
C ALA A 68 1.42 7.73 0.92
N THR A 69 1.36 6.70 1.76
CA THR A 69 1.46 5.31 1.33
C THR A 69 0.14 4.63 1.67
N SER A 70 -0.48 3.96 0.70
CA SER A 70 -1.72 3.22 0.91
C SER A 70 -1.51 2.11 1.93
N GLY A 71 -2.42 2.00 2.90
CA GLY A 71 -2.43 0.98 3.94
C GLY A 71 -2.72 -0.42 3.41
N GLU A 72 -2.68 -1.42 4.30
CA GLU A 72 -3.07 -2.80 3.95
C GLU A 72 -4.55 -2.93 3.54
N ASP A 73 -5.38 -1.97 3.94
CA ASP A 73 -6.77 -1.82 3.53
C ASP A 73 -6.96 -1.03 2.22
N GLY A 74 -5.85 -0.60 1.60
CA GLY A 74 -5.82 0.11 0.32
C GLY A 74 -6.15 1.60 0.39
N LYS A 75 -6.24 2.21 1.58
CA LYS A 75 -6.54 3.64 1.77
C LYS A 75 -5.31 4.48 2.05
#